data_AF-A0A8T3LTQ0-F1
#
_entry.id   AF-A0A8T3LTQ0-F1
#
_cell.length_a   1.000
_cell.length_b   1.000
_cell.length_c   1.000
_cell.angle_alpha   90.00
_cell.angle_beta   90.00
_cell.angle_gamma   90.00
#
_symmetry.space_group_name_H-M   'P 1'
#
loop_
_entity.id
_entity.type
_entity.pdbx_description
1 polymer ?
#
loop_
_entity_poly.entity_id
_entity_poly.type
_entity_poly.pdbx_seq_one_letter_code
_entity_poly.pdbx_strand_id
1 'polypeptide(L)'
;MEERAERRDWVLSRGRDRFSALLRVLQGGQQLPIEPRRRIDDVDWERVRWIVFKVALGLAVLFGLGLVGYSIWRDAKVDTWSGPDASVQSGQRLRDCLVVNRLPADETLPSWVRFEGAVYRRGRTSRALDDTSVGVTGYPETGYSLGPARLLLGPEGSGQLLMVVPPSPMALVYEPTPECR
;
A
#
# COMPACT_ATOMS: atom_id res chain seq x y z
N MET A 1 27.65 -61.11 2.37
CA MET A 1 29.04 -60.59 2.45
C MET A 1 29.70 -60.50 1.07
N GLU A 2 29.34 -61.37 0.11
CA GLU A 2 29.88 -61.36 -1.27
C GLU A 2 29.59 -60.09 -2.08
N GLU A 3 28.38 -59.52 -1.97
CA GLU A 3 27.98 -58.36 -2.79
C GLU A 3 28.82 -57.08 -2.52
N ARG A 4 29.46 -56.98 -1.35
CA ARG A 4 30.38 -55.87 -1.01
C ARG A 4 31.80 -56.09 -1.54
N ALA A 5 32.23 -57.34 -1.74
CA ALA A 5 33.54 -57.65 -2.29
C ALA A 5 33.55 -57.40 -3.81
N GLU A 6 32.49 -57.79 -4.49
CA GLU A 6 32.35 -57.64 -5.95
C GLU A 6 32.27 -56.16 -6.38
N ARG A 7 31.58 -55.31 -5.61
CA ARG A 7 31.59 -53.85 -5.81
C ARG A 7 32.97 -53.23 -5.62
N ARG A 8 33.79 -53.77 -4.72
CA ARG A 8 35.12 -53.24 -4.42
C ARG A 8 36.11 -53.55 -5.55
N ASP A 9 36.03 -54.74 -6.13
CA ASP A 9 36.85 -55.12 -7.28
C ASP A 9 36.45 -54.39 -8.56
N TRP A 10 35.15 -54.10 -8.73
CA TRP A 10 34.67 -53.28 -9.84
C TRP A 10 35.13 -51.82 -9.74
N VAL A 11 35.16 -51.22 -8.54
CA VAL A 11 35.67 -49.85 -8.34
C VAL A 11 37.19 -49.78 -8.52
N LEU A 12 37.94 -50.80 -8.07
CA LEU A 12 39.39 -50.86 -8.21
C LEU A 12 39.85 -51.09 -9.66
N SER A 13 39.13 -51.92 -10.42
CA SER A 13 39.40 -52.14 -11.85
C SER A 13 39.10 -50.87 -12.68
N ARG A 14 38.00 -50.16 -12.40
CA ARG A 14 37.64 -48.91 -13.09
C ARG A 14 38.49 -47.70 -12.69
N GLY A 15 39.10 -47.73 -11.49
CA GLY A 15 39.96 -46.67 -10.98
C GLY A 15 41.38 -46.69 -11.57
N ARG A 16 41.93 -47.89 -11.84
CA ARG A 16 43.30 -48.06 -12.35
C ARG A 16 43.49 -47.44 -13.75
N ASP A 17 42.45 -47.44 -14.58
CA ASP A 17 42.46 -46.83 -15.92
C ASP A 17 42.35 -45.29 -15.90
N ARG A 18 41.70 -44.72 -14.87
CA ARG A 18 41.56 -43.26 -14.75
C ARG A 18 42.89 -42.60 -14.39
N PHE A 19 43.69 -43.24 -13.54
CA PHE A 19 45.01 -42.74 -13.17
C PHE A 19 46.04 -42.92 -14.28
N SER A 20 45.97 -44.01 -15.05
CA SER A 20 46.87 -44.23 -16.18
C SER A 20 46.62 -43.25 -17.32
N ALA A 21 45.37 -42.88 -17.61
CA ALA A 21 45.04 -41.83 -18.56
C ALA A 21 45.58 -40.46 -18.11
N LEU A 22 45.44 -40.14 -16.82
CA LEU A 22 45.89 -38.87 -16.26
C LEU A 22 47.43 -38.75 -16.21
N LEU A 23 48.11 -39.86 -15.89
CA LEU A 23 49.57 -39.94 -15.96
C LEU A 23 50.09 -39.91 -17.40
N ARG A 24 49.37 -40.50 -18.36
CA ARG A 24 49.73 -40.45 -19.79
C ARG A 24 49.55 -39.03 -20.37
N VAL A 25 48.56 -38.28 -19.90
CA VAL A 25 48.38 -36.85 -20.23
C VAL A 25 49.46 -35.98 -19.58
N LEU A 26 49.85 -36.27 -18.34
CA LEU A 26 50.94 -35.55 -17.66
C LEU A 26 52.33 -35.85 -18.23
N GLN A 27 52.63 -37.11 -18.59
CA GLN A 27 53.89 -37.48 -19.24
C GLN A 27 53.96 -37.01 -20.69
N GLY A 28 52.82 -36.81 -21.36
CA GLY A 28 52.75 -36.32 -22.75
C GLY A 28 53.05 -34.82 -22.91
N GLY A 29 53.25 -34.07 -21.81
CA GLY A 29 53.58 -32.65 -21.86
C GLY A 29 52.51 -31.77 -22.55
N GLN A 30 51.32 -32.30 -22.81
CA GLN A 30 50.24 -31.53 -23.42
C GLN A 30 49.63 -30.64 -22.35
N GLN A 31 49.98 -29.36 -22.41
CA GLN A 31 49.20 -28.30 -21.78
C GLN A 31 47.77 -28.43 -22.32
N LEU A 32 46.85 -28.91 -21.47
CA LEU A 32 45.43 -28.76 -21.74
C LEU A 32 45.22 -27.26 -21.95
N PRO A 33 44.68 -26.80 -23.11
CA PRO A 33 44.27 -25.43 -23.23
C PRO A 33 43.23 -25.22 -22.14
N ILE A 34 43.62 -24.52 -21.07
CA ILE A 34 42.68 -24.00 -20.10
C ILE A 34 41.94 -22.94 -20.90
N GLU A 35 40.87 -23.37 -21.57
CA GLU A 35 39.97 -22.47 -22.24
C GLU A 35 39.54 -21.48 -21.16
N PRO A 36 39.92 -20.20 -21.28
CA PRO A 36 39.72 -19.26 -20.19
C PRO A 36 38.23 -19.21 -19.96
N ARG A 37 37.81 -19.75 -18.80
CA ARG A 37 36.45 -19.70 -18.31
C ARG A 37 36.02 -18.25 -18.45
N ARG A 38 35.14 -17.99 -19.43
CA ARG A 38 34.79 -16.65 -19.94
C ARG A 38 34.63 -15.72 -18.75
N ARG A 39 35.67 -14.91 -18.50
CA ARG A 39 35.75 -13.99 -17.37
C ARG A 39 34.59 -13.03 -17.56
N ILE A 40 33.75 -12.87 -16.54
CA ILE A 40 32.66 -11.88 -16.51
C ILE A 40 33.28 -10.48 -16.30
N ASP A 41 34.42 -10.20 -16.94
CA ASP A 41 35.16 -8.94 -16.80
C ASP A 41 34.82 -7.95 -17.93
N ASP A 42 34.01 -8.36 -18.90
CA ASP A 42 33.62 -7.55 -20.06
C ASP A 42 32.18 -6.99 -19.95
N VAL A 43 31.65 -6.91 -18.72
CA VAL A 43 30.41 -6.19 -18.47
C VAL A 43 30.74 -4.70 -18.47
N ASP A 44 30.30 -4.01 -19.51
CA ASP A 44 30.34 -2.56 -19.62
C ASP A 44 29.45 -1.93 -18.55
N TRP A 45 30.00 -1.83 -17.34
CA TRP A 45 29.32 -1.32 -16.14
C TRP A 45 28.81 0.11 -16.32
N GLU A 46 29.45 0.89 -17.18
CA GLU A 46 29.00 2.24 -17.55
C GLU A 46 27.67 2.18 -18.31
N ARG A 47 27.55 1.28 -19.29
CA ARG A 47 26.29 1.03 -20.00
C ARG A 47 25.21 0.49 -19.07
N VAL A 48 25.54 -0.48 -18.22
CA VAL A 48 24.58 -1.06 -17.26
C VAL A 48 24.07 0.01 -16.30
N ARG A 49 24.96 0.86 -15.76
CA ARG A 49 24.61 1.96 -14.86
C ARG A 49 23.60 2.92 -15.50
N TRP A 50 23.84 3.33 -16.73
CA TRP A 50 22.93 4.24 -17.44
C TRP A 50 21.57 3.63 -17.75
N ILE A 51 21.51 2.33 -18.07
CA ILE A 51 20.25 1.62 -18.27
C ILE A 51 19.46 1.58 -16.96
N VAL A 52 20.10 1.17 -15.85
CA VAL A 52 19.46 1.12 -14.52
C VAL A 52 18.98 2.51 -14.11
N PHE A 53 19.78 3.55 -14.31
CA PHE A 53 19.39 4.92 -14.00
C PHE A 53 18.16 5.37 -14.80
N LYS A 54 18.13 5.14 -16.12
CA LYS A 54 16.99 5.50 -16.96
C LYS A 54 15.72 4.75 -16.56
N VAL A 55 15.84 3.46 -16.22
CA VAL A 55 14.71 2.66 -15.73
C VAL A 55 14.22 3.20 -14.38
N ALA A 56 15.14 3.45 -13.44
CA ALA A 56 14.80 4.01 -12.13
C ALA A 56 14.15 5.40 -12.26
N LEU A 57 14.67 6.25 -13.13
CA LEU A 57 14.10 7.56 -13.43
C LEU A 57 12.71 7.43 -14.05
N GLY A 58 12.52 6.52 -15.01
CA GLY A 58 11.23 6.24 -15.62
C GLY A 58 10.20 5.78 -14.59
N LEU A 59 10.59 4.87 -13.70
CA LEU A 59 9.74 4.41 -12.60
C LEU A 59 9.41 5.55 -11.62
N ALA A 60 10.38 6.39 -11.28
CA ALA A 60 10.15 7.55 -10.40
C ALA A 60 9.17 8.56 -11.03
N VAL A 61 9.30 8.83 -12.33
CA VAL A 61 8.38 9.71 -13.07
C VAL A 61 6.97 9.11 -13.10
N LEU A 62 6.85 7.82 -13.45
CA LEU A 62 5.56 7.13 -13.45
C LEU A 62 4.91 7.13 -12.07
N PHE A 63 5.69 6.88 -11.02
CA PHE A 63 5.22 6.93 -9.64
C PHE A 63 4.74 8.34 -9.25
N GLY A 64 5.52 9.38 -9.57
CA GLY A 64 5.15 10.76 -9.32
C GLY A 64 3.86 11.17 -10.05
N LEU A 65 3.71 10.80 -11.32
CA LEU A 65 2.47 11.02 -12.09
C LEU A 65 1.29 10.28 -11.48
N GLY A 66 1.51 9.05 -10.99
CA GLY A 66 0.51 8.27 -10.27
C GLY A 66 0.01 8.99 -9.02
N LEU A 67 0.91 9.54 -8.21
CA LEU A 67 0.55 10.30 -7.00
C LEU A 67 -0.25 11.57 -7.32
N VAL A 68 0.18 12.33 -8.33
CA VAL A 68 -0.52 13.54 -8.76
C VAL A 68 -1.92 13.19 -9.29
N GLY A 69 -2.02 12.21 -10.18
CA GLY A 69 -3.31 11.74 -10.71
C GLY A 69 -4.25 11.25 -9.61
N TYR A 70 -3.73 10.48 -8.66
CA TYR A 70 -4.48 10.01 -7.50
C TYR A 70 -5.02 11.18 -6.66
N SER A 71 -4.19 12.19 -6.36
CA SER A 71 -4.62 13.36 -5.60
C SER A 71 -5.76 14.12 -6.28
N ILE A 72 -5.69 14.31 -7.61
CA ILE A 72 -6.70 15.03 -8.39
C ILE A 72 -8.02 14.25 -8.40
N TRP A 73 -7.96 12.94 -8.66
CA TRP A 73 -9.15 12.09 -8.64
C TRP A 73 -9.82 12.10 -7.27
N ARG A 74 -9.04 11.98 -6.20
CA ARG A 74 -9.52 11.98 -4.82
C ARG A 74 -10.17 13.31 -4.43
N ASP A 75 -9.57 14.43 -4.84
CA ASP A 75 -10.13 15.76 -4.60
C ASP A 75 -11.47 16.00 -5.31
N ALA A 76 -11.65 15.38 -6.48
CA ALA A 76 -12.89 15.44 -7.25
C ALA A 76 -13.96 14.44 -6.76
N LYS A 77 -13.58 13.44 -5.96
CA LYS A 77 -14.48 12.38 -5.52
C LYS A 77 -15.45 12.93 -4.47
N VAL A 78 -16.74 12.69 -4.72
CA VAL A 78 -17.82 12.86 -3.74
C VAL A 78 -18.37 11.48 -3.43
N ASP A 79 -18.38 11.13 -2.15
CA ASP A 79 -18.94 9.90 -1.62
C ASP A 79 -20.40 10.13 -1.25
N THR A 80 -21.28 9.27 -1.74
CA THR A 80 -22.70 9.23 -1.36
C THR A 80 -22.91 8.19 -0.28
N TRP A 81 -23.61 8.57 0.78
CA TRP A 81 -23.88 7.68 1.90
C TRP A 81 -25.11 6.81 1.62
N SER A 82 -25.07 5.57 2.07
CA SER A 82 -26.24 4.70 2.17
C SER A 82 -27.12 5.20 3.32
N GLY A 83 -28.42 5.32 3.12
CA GLY A 83 -29.34 5.75 4.17
C GLY A 83 -30.76 5.92 3.64
N PRO A 84 -31.66 6.54 4.43
CA PRO A 84 -33.09 6.62 4.13
C PRO A 84 -33.42 7.31 2.79
N ASP A 85 -32.67 8.35 2.41
CA ASP A 85 -33.00 9.18 1.23
C ASP A 85 -31.79 9.52 0.32
N ALA A 86 -30.60 8.96 0.62
CA ALA A 86 -29.34 9.24 -0.08
C ALA A 86 -28.95 10.74 -0.19
N SER A 87 -29.45 11.59 0.71
CA SER A 87 -29.17 13.04 0.72
C SER A 87 -27.78 13.40 1.22
N VAL A 88 -27.12 12.49 1.94
CA VAL A 88 -25.85 12.75 2.60
C VAL A 88 -24.69 12.50 1.65
N GLN A 89 -23.84 13.53 1.53
CA GLN A 89 -22.67 13.53 0.67
C GLN A 89 -21.43 13.91 1.47
N SER A 90 -20.26 13.44 1.06
CA SER A 90 -18.99 13.81 1.69
C SER A 90 -17.85 13.82 0.70
N GLY A 91 -16.73 14.45 1.04
CA GLY A 91 -15.57 14.47 0.16
C GLY A 91 -14.32 15.12 0.76
N GLN A 92 -13.30 15.26 -0.08
CA GLN A 92 -11.98 15.80 0.32
C GLN A 92 -11.81 17.29 0.06
N ARG A 93 -12.51 17.81 -0.94
CA ARG A 93 -12.56 19.24 -1.22
C ARG A 93 -13.99 19.64 -1.49
N LEU A 94 -14.32 20.86 -1.11
CA LEU A 94 -15.61 21.46 -1.42
C LEU A 94 -15.34 22.73 -2.21
N ARG A 95 -16.00 22.85 -3.36
CA ARG A 95 -15.85 24.00 -4.25
C ARG A 95 -16.18 25.28 -3.47
N ASP A 96 -15.35 26.29 -3.63
CA ASP A 96 -15.54 27.62 -3.02
C ASP A 96 -15.56 27.65 -1.47
N CYS A 97 -15.11 26.57 -0.79
CA CYS A 97 -15.03 26.49 0.67
C CYS A 97 -13.58 26.39 1.16
N LEU A 98 -12.94 27.55 1.40
CA LEU A 98 -11.54 27.62 1.82
C LEU A 98 -11.26 26.95 3.18
N VAL A 99 -12.23 26.99 4.10
CA VAL A 99 -12.07 26.42 5.45
C VAL A 99 -11.88 24.90 5.40
N VAL A 100 -12.60 24.23 4.49
CA VAL A 100 -12.46 22.79 4.24
C VAL A 100 -11.20 22.51 3.43
N ASN A 101 -10.94 23.28 2.37
CA ASN A 101 -9.83 23.02 1.44
C ASN A 101 -8.43 23.23 2.04
N ARG A 102 -8.33 23.89 3.21
CA ARG A 102 -7.08 24.05 3.98
C ARG A 102 -6.80 22.89 4.94
N LEU A 103 -7.76 22.00 5.16
CA LEU A 103 -7.54 20.84 6.02
C LEU A 103 -6.52 19.89 5.37
N PRO A 104 -5.63 19.27 6.16
CA PRO A 104 -4.74 18.25 5.63
C PRO A 104 -5.59 17.13 5.04
N ALA A 105 -5.28 16.81 3.78
CA ALA A 105 -5.83 15.68 3.06
C ALA A 105 -5.58 14.40 3.87
N ASP A 106 -6.65 13.70 4.23
CA ASP A 106 -6.58 12.35 4.77
C ASP A 106 -6.94 11.36 3.67
N GLU A 107 -6.21 10.26 3.57
CA GLU A 107 -6.46 9.24 2.56
C GLU A 107 -7.76 8.47 2.81
N THR A 108 -8.19 8.38 4.07
CA THR A 108 -9.19 7.41 4.50
C THR A 108 -10.55 8.02 4.82
N LEU A 109 -10.56 9.29 5.23
CA LEU A 109 -11.72 9.93 5.83
C LEU A 109 -12.02 11.26 5.14
N PRO A 110 -13.29 11.57 4.85
CA PRO A 110 -13.63 12.82 4.20
C PRO A 110 -13.30 14.03 5.09
N SER A 111 -13.06 15.16 4.45
CA SER A 111 -12.81 16.45 5.11
C SER A 111 -14.09 17.22 5.41
N TRP A 112 -15.19 16.86 4.76
CA TRP A 112 -16.50 17.48 4.92
C TRP A 112 -17.63 16.47 4.72
N VAL A 113 -18.78 16.73 5.33
CA VAL A 113 -20.04 15.99 5.17
C VAL A 113 -21.17 17.01 5.00
N ARG A 114 -22.03 16.83 4.01
CA ARG A 114 -23.28 17.58 3.83
C ARG A 114 -24.42 16.72 4.34
N PHE A 115 -25.18 17.24 5.30
CA PHE A 115 -26.27 16.56 5.98
C PHE A 115 -27.38 17.57 6.22
N GLU A 116 -28.63 17.21 5.88
CA GLU A 116 -29.80 18.09 6.02
C GLU A 116 -29.62 19.51 5.43
N GLY A 117 -28.89 19.60 4.31
CA GLY A 117 -28.60 20.86 3.62
C GLY A 117 -27.52 21.73 4.27
N ALA A 118 -26.96 21.34 5.41
CA ALA A 118 -25.83 22.00 6.06
C ALA A 118 -24.51 21.28 5.75
N VAL A 119 -23.43 22.06 5.60
CA VAL A 119 -22.08 21.53 5.42
C VAL A 119 -21.37 21.51 6.77
N TYR A 120 -20.80 20.36 7.09
CA TYR A 120 -19.99 20.14 8.28
C TYR A 120 -18.56 19.84 7.86
N ARG A 121 -17.59 20.55 8.44
CA ARG A 121 -16.17 20.29 8.20
C ARG A 121 -15.63 19.34 9.26
N ARG A 122 -14.62 18.54 8.91
CA ARG A 122 -13.88 17.73 9.87
C ARG A 122 -13.14 18.63 10.85
N GLY A 123 -13.46 18.49 12.13
CA GLY A 123 -12.75 19.11 13.24
C GLY A 123 -11.36 18.51 13.42
N ARG A 124 -10.56 19.13 14.29
CA ARG A 124 -9.22 18.60 14.65
C ARG A 124 -9.28 17.59 15.78
N THR A 125 -10.45 17.42 16.39
CA THR A 125 -10.65 16.60 17.58
C THR A 125 -11.38 15.31 17.20
N SER A 126 -10.97 14.23 17.85
CA SER A 126 -11.75 13.03 17.96
C SER A 126 -12.35 12.93 19.36
N ARG A 127 -13.40 12.14 19.50
CA ARG A 127 -14.05 11.85 20.77
C ARG A 127 -14.12 10.36 20.97
N ALA A 128 -13.74 9.88 22.14
CA ALA A 128 -14.00 8.51 22.53
C ALA A 128 -15.50 8.32 22.75
N LEU A 129 -16.06 7.31 22.10
CA LEU A 129 -17.39 6.77 22.35
C LEU A 129 -17.21 5.53 23.20
N ASP A 130 -17.94 5.47 24.31
CA ASP A 130 -18.14 4.20 25.01
C ASP A 130 -19.12 3.35 24.18
N ASP A 131 -18.93 2.04 24.08
CA ASP A 131 -19.75 1.12 23.28
C ASP A 131 -21.24 1.18 23.67
N THR A 132 -21.54 1.65 24.88
CA THR A 132 -22.90 1.88 25.40
C THR A 132 -23.54 3.22 24.97
N SER A 133 -22.77 4.13 24.36
CA SER A 133 -23.20 5.50 24.04
C SER A 133 -23.94 5.63 22.70
N VAL A 134 -23.75 4.64 21.81
CA VAL A 134 -24.29 4.67 20.44
C VAL A 134 -25.74 4.17 20.48
N GLY A 135 -26.67 5.04 20.09
CA GLY A 135 -28.09 4.66 19.94
C GLY A 135 -28.94 4.63 21.21
N VAL A 136 -28.38 4.83 22.42
CA VAL A 136 -29.17 4.73 23.68
C VAL A 136 -29.10 5.98 24.59
N THR A 137 -27.96 6.65 24.78
CA THR A 137 -27.85 7.68 25.86
C THR A 137 -27.08 8.97 25.56
N GLY A 138 -26.56 9.18 24.35
CA GLY A 138 -25.90 10.47 24.05
C GLY A 138 -25.75 10.86 22.59
N TYR A 139 -25.76 9.88 21.67
CA TYR A 139 -25.51 10.11 20.25
C TYR A 139 -26.55 9.37 19.40
N PRO A 140 -27.62 10.05 18.97
CA PRO A 140 -28.64 9.47 18.10
C PRO A 140 -28.04 9.03 16.76
N GLU A 141 -28.41 7.86 16.26
CA GLU A 141 -28.02 7.42 14.92
C GLU A 141 -28.83 8.18 13.86
N THR A 142 -28.16 8.62 12.79
CA THR A 142 -28.84 9.27 11.65
C THR A 142 -29.38 8.28 10.62
N GLY A 143 -28.99 7.00 10.74
CA GLY A 143 -29.29 5.96 9.75
C GLY A 143 -28.40 5.99 8.49
N TYR A 144 -27.47 6.94 8.37
CA TYR A 144 -26.53 6.99 7.24
C TYR A 144 -25.24 6.22 7.53
N SER A 145 -24.76 5.48 6.53
CA SER A 145 -23.49 4.77 6.54
C SER A 145 -22.69 4.97 5.26
N LEU A 146 -21.36 4.96 5.39
CA LEU A 146 -20.41 5.01 4.28
C LEU A 146 -19.43 3.85 4.43
N GLY A 147 -19.72 2.74 3.75
CA GLY A 147 -19.02 1.48 3.97
C GLY A 147 -19.18 1.04 5.43
N PRO A 148 -18.09 0.82 6.19
CA PRO A 148 -18.17 0.50 7.62
C PRO A 148 -18.50 1.73 8.50
N ALA A 149 -18.31 2.96 7.98
CA ALA A 149 -18.50 4.17 8.76
C ALA A 149 -19.99 4.46 9.00
N ARG A 150 -20.32 5.00 10.17
CA ARG A 150 -21.67 5.45 10.53
C ARG A 150 -21.67 6.93 10.90
N LEU A 151 -22.77 7.62 10.58
CA LEU A 151 -22.98 9.01 10.95
C LEU A 151 -23.95 9.10 12.14
N LEU A 152 -23.52 9.80 13.18
CA LEU A 152 -24.28 10.05 14.40
C LEU A 152 -24.48 11.54 14.59
N LEU A 153 -25.56 11.92 15.26
CA LEU A 153 -25.73 13.26 15.79
C LEU A 153 -24.82 13.45 17.01
N GLY A 154 -24.21 14.62 17.13
CA GLY A 154 -23.48 15.04 18.32
C GLY A 154 -24.41 15.19 19.54
N PRO A 155 -23.86 15.56 20.71
CA PRO A 155 -24.68 15.81 21.89
C PRO A 155 -25.74 16.86 21.59
N GLU A 156 -26.88 16.75 22.25
CA GLU A 156 -27.98 17.69 22.10
C GLU A 156 -27.50 19.14 22.30
N GLY A 157 -27.89 20.03 21.38
CA GLY A 157 -27.48 21.45 21.38
C GLY A 157 -26.07 21.74 20.85
N SER A 158 -25.23 20.73 20.57
CA SER A 158 -23.89 20.97 20.00
C SER A 158 -23.92 21.39 18.53
N GLY A 159 -24.95 20.95 17.79
CA GLY A 159 -25.01 21.10 16.33
C GLY A 159 -23.84 20.41 15.62
N GLN A 160 -23.18 19.43 16.24
CA GLN A 160 -22.06 18.69 15.67
C GLN A 160 -22.55 17.38 15.03
N LEU A 161 -21.79 16.87 14.07
CA LEU A 161 -21.91 15.50 13.59
C LEU A 161 -20.72 14.67 14.05
N LEU A 162 -20.95 13.37 14.17
CA LEU A 162 -19.93 12.42 14.57
C LEU A 162 -19.86 11.31 13.54
N MET A 163 -18.66 11.00 13.07
CA MET A 163 -18.41 9.85 12.21
C MET A 163 -17.65 8.78 12.99
N VAL A 164 -18.19 7.58 13.01
CA VAL A 164 -17.60 6.43 13.70
C VAL A 164 -17.20 5.39 12.69
N VAL A 165 -15.99 4.86 12.80
CA VAL A 165 -15.51 3.77 11.95
C VAL A 165 -15.19 2.56 12.83
N PRO A 166 -16.09 1.56 12.91
CA PRO A 166 -15.83 0.33 13.65
C PRO A 166 -14.57 -0.39 13.17
N PRO A 167 -13.83 -1.07 14.05
CA PRO A 167 -14.10 -1.26 15.49
C PRO A 167 -13.54 -0.13 16.37
N SER A 168 -13.16 1.02 15.80
CA SER A 168 -12.57 2.11 16.57
C SER A 168 -13.59 2.71 17.54
N PRO A 169 -13.26 2.86 18.83
CA PRO A 169 -14.09 3.59 19.78
C PRO A 169 -13.95 5.11 19.59
N MET A 170 -13.25 5.59 18.56
CA MET A 170 -13.06 7.02 18.30
C MET A 170 -14.02 7.51 17.22
N ALA A 171 -14.83 8.52 17.57
CA ALA A 171 -15.59 9.31 16.62
C ALA A 171 -14.81 10.53 16.18
N LEU A 172 -14.88 10.84 14.89
CA LEU A 172 -14.40 12.10 14.34
C LEU A 172 -15.49 13.16 14.49
N VAL A 173 -15.12 14.31 15.03
CA VAL A 173 -16.06 15.42 15.20
C VAL A 173 -16.12 16.24 13.93
N TYR A 174 -17.34 16.53 13.48
CA TYR A 174 -17.63 17.42 12.36
C TYR A 174 -18.39 18.63 12.86
N GLU A 175 -17.88 19.82 12.52
CA GLU A 175 -18.37 21.11 12.97
C GLU A 175 -19.18 21.81 11.86
N PRO A 176 -20.32 22.43 12.20
CA PRO A 176 -21.13 23.14 11.22
C PRO A 176 -20.33 24.31 10.64
N THR A 177 -20.33 24.42 9.32
CA THR A 177 -19.59 25.44 8.57
C THR A 177 -20.57 26.25 7.71
N PRO A 178 -21.29 27.22 8.31
CA PRO A 178 -22.36 27.95 7.62
C PRO A 178 -21.85 28.82 6.46
N GLU A 179 -20.55 29.08 6.42
CA GLU A 179 -19.86 29.79 5.34
C GLU A 179 -19.81 28.99 4.04
N CYS A 180 -20.03 27.66 4.10
CA CYS A 180 -19.95 26.77 2.96
C CYS A 180 -21.34 26.21 2.62
N ARG A 181 -21.68 26.21 1.33
CA ARG A 181 -22.97 25.75 0.80
C ARG A 181 -22.77 24.63 -0.21
#